data_AF-A0A2N3I890-F1
#
_entry.id   AF-A0A2N3I890-F1
#
_cell.length_a   1.000
_cell.length_b   1.000
_cell.length_c   1.000
_cell.angle_alpha   90.00
_cell.angle_beta   90.00
_cell.angle_gamma   90.00
#
_symmetry.space_group_name_H-M   'P 1'
#
loop_
_entity.id
_entity.type
_entity.pdbx_description
1 polymer ?
#
loop_
_entity_poly.entity_id
_entity_poly.type
_entity_poly.pdbx_seq_one_letter_code
_entity_poly.pdbx_strand_id
1 'polypeptide(L)'
;MKTILITLLVLLNVNSCKSDKYKLIENDDLKSAFIMNSSPTFKGYFYMGSDSDFHYFESRWDLQKDRCFKIRKTDLIVNEPFDFKADELRIDLFDNTKAIFGENIYCKLYIVDK
;
A
#
# COMPACT_ATOMS: atom_id res chain seq x y z
N MET A 1 -44.02 -24.81 0.48
CA MET A 1 -42.78 -24.93 -0.33
C MET A 1 -42.39 -23.67 -1.12
N LYS A 2 -43.14 -22.55 -1.07
CA LYS A 2 -42.76 -21.30 -1.76
C LYS A 2 -41.90 -20.36 -0.90
N THR A 3 -42.02 -20.43 0.43
CA THR A 3 -41.32 -19.54 1.36
C THR A 3 -39.84 -19.89 1.57
N ILE A 4 -39.46 -21.14 1.37
CA ILE A 4 -38.07 -21.62 1.56
C ILE A 4 -37.16 -21.17 0.40
N LEU A 5 -37.71 -20.98 -0.80
CA LEU A 5 -36.94 -20.57 -1.97
C LEU A 5 -36.50 -19.09 -1.90
N ILE A 6 -37.27 -18.25 -1.22
CA ILE A 6 -37.00 -16.80 -1.11
C ILE A 6 -35.84 -16.54 -0.12
N THR A 7 -35.74 -17.32 0.95
CA THR A 7 -34.65 -17.20 1.93
C THR A 7 -33.29 -17.57 1.35
N LEU A 8 -33.25 -18.51 0.40
CA LEU A 8 -32.01 -18.93 -0.26
C LEU A 8 -31.46 -17.86 -1.23
N LEU A 9 -32.33 -17.03 -1.82
CA LEU A 9 -31.91 -15.95 -2.73
C LEU A 9 -31.34 -14.71 -2.01
N VAL A 10 -31.80 -14.46 -0.78
CA VAL A 10 -31.33 -13.31 0.04
C VAL A 10 -29.94 -13.57 0.63
N LEU A 11 -29.59 -14.84 0.90
CA LEU A 11 -28.27 -15.23 1.41
C LEU A 11 -27.14 -15.20 0.36
N LEU A 12 -27.47 -15.16 -0.94
CA LEU A 12 -26.49 -15.12 -2.03
C LEU A 12 -25.93 -13.71 -2.32
N ASN A 13 -26.43 -12.66 -1.65
CA ASN A 13 -26.06 -11.27 -1.95
C ASN A 13 -25.12 -10.59 -0.92
N VAL A 14 -24.63 -11.31 0.10
CA VAL A 14 -23.73 -10.72 1.13
C VAL A 14 -22.24 -10.97 0.90
N ASN A 15 -21.84 -11.68 -0.15
CA ASN A 15 -20.43 -11.98 -0.43
C ASN A 15 -19.73 -11.03 -1.40
N SER A 16 -20.35 -9.90 -1.77
CA SER A 16 -19.58 -8.80 -2.36
C SER A 16 -18.87 -8.02 -1.24
N CYS A 17 -17.98 -8.73 -0.53
CA CYS A 17 -16.95 -8.09 0.28
C CYS A 17 -16.18 -7.19 -0.67
N LYS A 18 -16.40 -5.87 -0.54
CA LYS A 18 -15.63 -4.83 -1.23
C LYS A 18 -14.16 -5.24 -1.16
N SER A 19 -13.56 -5.49 -2.32
CA SER A 19 -12.11 -5.67 -2.40
C SER A 19 -11.47 -4.48 -1.69
N ASP A 20 -10.62 -4.76 -0.70
CA ASP A 20 -9.86 -3.73 0.00
C ASP A 20 -9.23 -2.78 -1.04
N LYS A 21 -9.33 -1.47 -0.82
CA LYS A 21 -8.73 -0.44 -1.69
C LYS A 21 -7.24 -0.75 -1.92
N TYR A 22 -6.60 -1.38 -0.94
CA TYR A 22 -5.18 -1.71 -0.93
C TYR A 22 -4.92 -3.14 -1.44
N LYS A 23 -4.13 -3.24 -2.50
CA LYS A 23 -3.59 -4.51 -2.98
C LYS A 23 -2.46 -4.97 -2.04
N LEU A 24 -2.51 -6.21 -1.57
CA LEU A 24 -1.37 -6.82 -0.87
C LEU A 24 -0.22 -7.06 -1.86
N ILE A 25 0.99 -6.67 -1.47
CA ILE A 25 2.24 -7.01 -2.15
C ILE A 25 2.91 -8.09 -1.33
N GLU A 26 3.13 -9.25 -1.95
CA GLU A 26 3.90 -10.32 -1.35
C GLU A 26 5.40 -9.99 -1.39
N ASN A 27 6.18 -10.57 -0.47
CA ASN A 27 7.60 -10.27 -0.33
C ASN A 27 8.40 -10.42 -1.66
N ASP A 28 8.11 -11.46 -2.45
CA ASP A 28 8.77 -11.72 -3.73
C ASP A 28 8.48 -10.63 -4.78
N ASP A 29 7.32 -9.97 -4.67
CA ASP A 29 6.89 -8.88 -5.57
C ASP A 29 7.36 -7.50 -5.08
N LEU A 30 7.95 -7.41 -3.90
CA LEU A 30 8.25 -6.13 -3.24
C LEU A 30 9.29 -5.32 -4.01
N LYS A 31 10.25 -5.99 -4.66
CA LYS A 31 11.19 -5.37 -5.62
C LYS A 31 10.47 -4.69 -6.78
N SER A 32 9.33 -5.23 -7.20
CA SER A 32 8.51 -4.72 -8.30
C SER A 32 7.38 -3.80 -7.84
N ALA A 33 7.14 -3.68 -6.54
CA ALA A 33 6.11 -2.78 -6.00
C ALA A 33 6.53 -1.32 -6.08
N PHE A 34 7.80 -1.05 -5.81
CA PHE A 34 8.41 0.26 -6.00
C PHE A 34 9.10 0.30 -7.37
N ILE A 35 8.30 0.53 -8.43
CA ILE A 35 8.82 0.69 -9.78
C ILE A 35 9.49 2.05 -9.89
N MET A 36 10.74 2.07 -10.35
CA MET A 36 11.40 3.28 -10.82
C MET A 36 10.57 3.88 -11.95
N ASN A 37 9.94 5.03 -11.69
CA ASN A 37 9.12 5.70 -12.68
C ASN A 37 9.69 7.07 -13.02
N SER A 38 10.13 7.21 -14.27
CA SER A 38 10.61 8.48 -14.83
C SER A 38 9.50 9.28 -15.52
N SER A 39 8.24 8.85 -15.42
CA SER A 39 7.14 9.60 -16.00
C SER A 39 7.02 10.95 -15.29
N PRO A 40 6.91 12.07 -16.03
CA PRO A 40 6.68 13.39 -15.43
C PRO A 40 5.31 13.48 -14.73
N THR A 41 4.42 12.53 -14.97
CA THR A 41 3.11 12.45 -14.32
C THR A 41 3.16 11.69 -12.99
N PHE A 42 4.29 11.06 -12.65
CA PHE A 42 4.45 10.34 -11.40
C PHE A 42 4.83 11.31 -10.27
N LYS A 43 4.01 11.35 -9.21
CA LYS A 43 4.25 12.23 -8.07
C LYS A 43 5.12 11.60 -6.99
N GLY A 44 5.23 10.27 -6.96
CA GLY A 44 6.01 9.56 -5.96
C GLY A 44 5.21 8.52 -5.19
N TYR A 45 5.90 7.91 -4.24
CA TYR A 45 5.33 6.97 -3.27
C TYR A 45 5.11 7.70 -1.94
N PHE A 46 3.95 7.45 -1.35
CA PHE A 46 3.52 8.04 -0.09
C PHE A 46 3.21 6.92 0.88
N TYR A 47 3.87 6.94 2.03
CA TYR A 47 3.56 6.07 3.15
C TYR A 47 2.40 6.70 3.95
N MET A 48 1.36 5.90 4.19
CA MET A 48 0.10 6.32 4.81
C MET A 48 -0.05 5.79 6.24
N GLY A 49 1.02 5.27 6.82
CA GLY A 49 1.03 4.70 8.16
C GLY A 49 0.83 3.18 8.19
N SER A 50 0.64 2.67 9.39
CA SER A 50 0.54 1.24 9.69
C SER A 50 -0.67 0.89 10.53
N ASP A 51 -1.15 -0.35 10.38
CA ASP A 51 -2.04 -0.98 11.36
C ASP A 51 -1.31 -2.09 12.13
N SER A 52 -2.01 -3.08 12.69
CA SER A 52 -1.39 -4.22 13.39
C SER A 52 -0.47 -5.04 12.49
N ASP A 53 -0.77 -5.16 11.21
CA ASP A 53 -0.22 -6.21 10.34
C ASP A 53 0.52 -5.65 9.13
N PHE A 54 0.18 -4.44 8.68
CA PHE A 54 0.62 -3.89 7.40
C PHE A 54 1.15 -2.45 7.49
N HIS A 55 2.06 -2.16 6.57
CA HIS A 55 2.45 -0.83 6.12
C HIS A 55 1.66 -0.46 4.87
N TYR A 56 1.06 0.74 4.84
CA TYR A 56 0.19 1.19 3.75
C TYR A 56 0.87 2.24 2.89
N PHE A 57 0.70 2.12 1.58
CA PHE A 57 1.32 3.01 0.60
C PHE A 57 0.35 3.42 -0.51
N GLU A 58 0.62 4.58 -1.09
CA GLU A 58 -0.02 5.07 -2.31
C GLU A 58 1.06 5.49 -3.32
N SER A 59 0.92 5.05 -4.58
CA SER A 59 1.65 5.63 -5.71
C SER A 59 0.73 6.60 -6.43
N ARG A 60 1.12 7.88 -6.43
CA ARG A 60 0.26 8.99 -6.89
C ARG A 60 0.67 9.50 -8.27
N TRP A 61 -0.32 9.91 -9.06
CA TRP A 61 -0.13 10.32 -10.45
C TRP A 61 -1.01 11.52 -10.83
N ASP A 62 -0.57 12.35 -11.77
CA ASP A 62 -1.37 13.46 -12.31
C ASP A 62 -2.42 13.00 -13.32
N LEU A 63 -2.02 12.10 -14.23
CA LEU A 63 -2.85 11.69 -15.38
C LEU A 63 -3.30 10.23 -15.30
N GLN A 64 -2.97 9.53 -14.22
CA GLN A 64 -3.35 8.15 -13.98
C GLN A 64 -4.04 8.03 -12.63
N LYS A 65 -4.75 6.91 -12.43
CA LYS A 65 -5.33 6.60 -11.14
C LYS A 65 -4.23 6.22 -10.15
N ASP A 66 -4.32 6.78 -8.94
CA ASP A 66 -3.49 6.38 -7.82
C ASP A 66 -3.65 4.88 -7.53
N ARG A 67 -2.54 4.24 -7.16
CA ARG A 67 -2.54 2.83 -6.79
C ARG A 67 -2.23 2.69 -5.32
N CYS A 68 -3.04 1.91 -4.64
CA CYS A 68 -2.95 1.74 -3.20
C CYS A 68 -2.54 0.31 -2.93
N PHE A 69 -1.50 0.15 -2.12
CA PHE A 69 -0.95 -1.16 -1.81
C PHE A 69 -0.47 -1.22 -0.38
N LYS A 70 -0.40 -2.44 0.15
CA LYS A 70 0.03 -2.70 1.53
C LYS A 70 1.05 -3.82 1.56
N ILE A 71 1.97 -3.74 2.50
CA ILE A 71 3.08 -4.67 2.69
C ILE A 71 3.02 -5.16 4.13
N ARG A 72 3.28 -6.44 4.39
CA ARG A 72 3.33 -6.94 5.76
C ARG A 72 4.48 -6.28 6.51
N LYS A 73 4.29 -5.99 7.80
CA LYS A 73 5.37 -5.49 8.67
C LYS A 73 6.58 -6.43 8.76
N THR A 74 6.37 -7.72 8.49
CA THR A 74 7.45 -8.72 8.43
C THR A 74 8.31 -8.61 7.18
N ASP A 75 7.78 -8.02 6.11
CA ASP A 75 8.41 -8.03 4.78
C ASP A 75 9.13 -6.70 4.49
N LEU A 76 8.83 -5.66 5.26
CA LEU A 76 9.48 -4.35 5.21
C LEU A 76 9.59 -3.78 6.63
N ILE A 77 10.80 -3.49 7.09
CA ILE A 77 11.02 -2.85 8.39
C ILE A 77 11.04 -1.33 8.19
N VAL A 78 10.16 -0.60 8.87
CA VAL A 78 10.07 0.86 8.86
C VAL A 78 10.59 1.42 10.19
N ASN A 79 11.44 2.45 10.14
CA ASN A 79 12.12 3.00 11.31
C ASN A 79 11.20 3.82 12.22
N GLU A 80 10.35 4.66 11.62
CA GLU A 80 9.44 5.57 12.34
C GLU A 80 7.99 5.40 11.82
N PRO A 81 7.33 4.27 12.09
CA PRO A 81 5.95 4.07 11.67
C PRO A 81 5.00 4.94 12.50
N PHE A 82 4.01 5.52 11.83
CA PHE A 82 2.85 6.16 12.46
C PHE A 82 1.57 5.39 12.15
N ASP A 83 0.51 5.67 12.92
CA ASP A 83 -0.79 5.01 12.77
C ASP A 83 -1.40 5.26 11.39
N PHE A 84 -2.11 4.26 10.87
CA PHE A 84 -2.72 4.34 9.55
C PHE A 84 -3.65 5.55 9.42
N LYS A 85 -3.40 6.39 8.41
CA LYS A 85 -4.07 7.66 8.11
C LYS A 85 -3.89 8.76 9.15
N ALA A 86 -2.94 8.64 10.08
CA ALA A 86 -2.59 9.73 10.99
C ALA A 86 -1.82 10.85 10.27
N ASP A 87 -0.98 10.49 9.29
CA ASP A 87 -0.16 11.42 8.51
C ASP A 87 0.12 10.84 7.11
N GLU A 88 0.90 11.55 6.30
CA GLU A 88 1.52 11.03 5.09
C GLU A 88 3.00 11.41 4.99
N LEU A 89 3.82 10.48 4.51
CA LEU A 89 5.25 10.70 4.32
C LEU A 89 5.66 10.32 2.91
N ARG A 90 6.27 11.25 2.18
CA ARG A 90 6.81 10.97 0.84
C ARG A 90 8.14 10.24 0.95
N ILE A 91 8.27 9.15 0.19
CA ILE A 91 9.46 8.30 0.18
C ILE A 91 10.07 8.17 -1.23
N ASP A 92 11.37 7.91 -1.28
CA ASP A 92 12.17 7.70 -2.49
C ASP A 92 12.96 6.40 -2.42
N LEU A 93 13.41 5.91 -3.58
CA LEU A 93 14.24 4.73 -3.75
C LEU A 93 15.73 5.05 -3.84
N PHE A 94 16.13 6.28 -4.20
CA PHE A 94 17.50 6.57 -4.63
C PHE A 94 18.26 7.58 -3.77
N ASP A 95 17.57 8.31 -2.89
CA ASP A 95 18.21 9.40 -2.17
C ASP A 95 18.99 8.91 -0.94
N ASN A 96 20.16 8.34 -1.19
CA ASN A 96 21.08 7.87 -0.16
C ASN A 96 21.72 8.99 0.67
N THR A 97 21.43 10.25 0.36
CA THR A 97 21.84 11.40 1.17
C THR A 97 20.82 11.72 2.27
N LYS A 98 19.61 11.14 2.16
CA LYS A 98 18.51 11.34 3.11
C LYS A 98 18.41 10.21 4.12
N ALA A 99 17.62 10.46 5.16
CA ALA A 99 17.37 9.49 6.22
C ALA A 99 16.65 8.25 5.66
N ILE A 100 17.09 7.08 6.12
CA ILE A 100 16.46 5.80 5.76
C ILE A 100 15.07 5.75 6.39
N PHE A 101 14.05 5.58 5.56
CA PHE A 101 12.68 5.34 5.98
C PHE A 101 12.51 3.89 6.45
N GLY A 102 12.94 2.95 5.62
CA GLY A 102 12.80 1.52 5.87
C GLY A 102 13.54 0.68 4.84
N GLU A 103 13.76 -0.58 5.15
CA GLU A 103 14.50 -1.50 4.29
C GLU A 103 14.03 -2.95 4.43
N ASN A 104 14.33 -3.74 3.41
CA ASN A 104 14.33 -5.18 3.46
C ASN A 104 15.48 -5.73 2.62
N ILE A 105 15.49 -7.04 2.36
CA ILE A 105 16.55 -7.69 1.56
C ILE A 105 16.59 -7.25 0.09
N TYR A 106 15.53 -6.62 -0.43
CA TYR A 106 15.38 -6.24 -1.83
C TYR A 106 15.53 -4.73 -2.09
N CYS A 107 15.15 -3.88 -1.14
CA CYS A 107 15.17 -2.43 -1.32
C CYS A 107 15.43 -1.66 -0.03
N LYS A 108 15.93 -0.45 -0.19
CA LYS A 108 16.06 0.58 0.83
C LYS A 108 15.28 1.81 0.38
N LEU A 109 14.46 2.36 1.27
CA LEU A 109 13.60 3.50 1.03
C LEU A 109 14.08 4.67 1.89
N TYR A 110 13.94 5.88 1.37
CA TYR A 110 14.46 7.12 1.97
C TYR A 110 13.34 8.14 2.11
N ILE A 111 13.41 8.97 3.16
CA ILE A 111 12.45 10.05 3.40
C ILE A 111 12.76 11.20 2.44
N VAL A 112 11.77 11.76 1.73
CA VAL A 112 12.00 12.87 0.78
C VAL A 112 12.02 14.21 1.50
N ASP A 113 10.97 14.53 2.25
CA ASP A 113 10.79 15.80 2.98
C ASP A 113 10.09 15.47 4.32
N LYS A 114 10.52 16.09 5.42
CA LYS A 114 9.86 16.05 6.74
C LYS A 114 9.25 17.42 7.03
#